data_AF-A0A1F9R6X0-F1
#
_entry.id   AF-A0A1F9R6X0-F1
#
_cell.length_a   1.000
_cell.length_b   1.000
_cell.length_c   1.000
_cell.angle_alpha   90.00
_cell.angle_beta   90.00
_cell.angle_gamma   90.00
#
_symmetry.space_group_name_H-M   'P 1'
#
loop_
_entity.id
_entity.type
_entity.pdbx_description
1 polymer ?
#
loop_
_entity_poly.entity_id
_entity_poly.type
_entity_poly.pdbx_seq_one_letter_code
_entity_poly.pdbx_strand_id
1 'polypeptide(L)'
;MSLLLLVLLAGPGAAADRAIAPGSAASTDREEAALGGGHSEQVPEQASVDRRRAILEEMWQRRILPPDQGMWSPSDYELIEKIRLAEVDALDLLKRKFGGYRPWVAKPRAGGLPGAPRLTKEGYEKYLFVLSQDAIEFFESKGADAKCVFKLKDMDGKALFNGRGSITEDGARVYRRAKLNLEIFWKAPDGELYGTRRPPR
;
A
#
# COMPACT_ATOMS: atom_id res chain seq x y z
N MET A 1 -12.49 48.71 8.86
CA MET A 1 -12.55 49.46 7.58
C MET A 1 -12.64 48.46 6.45
N SER A 2 -13.77 48.45 5.75
CA SER A 2 -14.05 47.60 4.59
C SER A 2 -13.19 47.97 3.39
N LEU A 3 -12.86 46.98 2.57
CA LEU A 3 -12.93 47.13 1.10
C LEU A 3 -13.04 45.74 0.47
N LEU A 4 -14.26 45.44 0.04
CA LEU A 4 -14.57 44.49 -1.02
C LEU A 4 -13.81 44.89 -2.29
N LEU A 5 -13.30 43.92 -3.06
CA LEU A 5 -13.29 44.05 -4.50
C LEU A 5 -13.64 42.69 -5.15
N LEU A 6 -14.75 42.71 -5.86
CA LEU A 6 -15.36 41.65 -6.63
C LEU A 6 -15.26 42.07 -8.10
N VAL A 7 -14.64 41.27 -8.97
CA VAL A 7 -14.71 41.47 -10.42
C VAL A 7 -14.94 40.12 -11.09
N LEU A 8 -16.17 39.94 -11.58
CA LEU A 8 -16.57 39.04 -12.64
C LEU A 8 -15.84 39.38 -13.94
N LEU A 9 -15.59 38.39 -14.81
CA LEU A 9 -15.88 38.54 -16.24
C LEU A 9 -15.99 37.17 -16.92
N ALA A 10 -17.11 37.01 -17.62
CA ALA A 10 -17.49 35.87 -18.44
C ALA A 10 -16.81 35.93 -19.83
N GLY A 11 -16.76 34.77 -20.51
CA GLY A 11 -16.39 34.66 -21.92
C GLY A 11 -17.02 33.41 -22.56
N PRO A 12 -17.84 33.53 -23.61
CA PRO A 12 -18.60 32.45 -24.24
C PRO A 12 -17.97 31.92 -25.54
N GLY A 13 -18.39 30.73 -25.97
CA GLY A 13 -18.30 30.22 -27.35
C GLY A 13 -18.97 28.84 -27.39
N ALA A 14 -20.16 28.62 -27.96
CA ALA A 14 -20.53 28.67 -29.39
C ALA A 14 -19.59 27.78 -30.24
N ALA A 15 -20.01 26.85 -31.10
CA ALA A 15 -21.32 26.41 -31.56
C ALA A 15 -21.12 25.14 -32.41
N ALA A 16 -22.24 24.49 -32.74
CA ALA A 16 -22.56 23.83 -34.01
C ALA A 16 -21.76 22.56 -34.41
N ASP A 17 -22.41 21.39 -34.44
CA ASP A 17 -23.34 20.91 -35.48
C ASP A 17 -22.59 20.17 -36.60
N ARG A 18 -22.82 18.85 -36.72
CA ARG A 18 -23.08 18.19 -38.00
C ARG A 18 -23.37 16.68 -37.88
N ALA A 19 -24.57 16.36 -38.37
CA ALA A 19 -24.86 15.32 -39.36
C ALA A 19 -24.80 13.83 -38.98
N ILE A 20 -25.98 13.33 -38.61
CA ILE A 20 -26.77 12.26 -39.27
C ILE A 20 -26.10 11.55 -40.46
N ALA A 21 -26.02 10.21 -40.37
CA ALA A 21 -26.23 9.29 -41.48
C ALA A 21 -26.87 7.98 -40.96
N PRO A 22 -28.06 7.57 -41.47
CA PRO A 22 -28.59 6.23 -41.26
C PRO A 22 -28.33 5.37 -42.51
N GLY A 23 -27.58 4.27 -42.34
CA GLY A 23 -27.51 3.16 -43.29
C GLY A 23 -27.82 1.88 -42.53
N SER A 24 -29.03 1.35 -42.64
CA SER A 24 -29.47 0.42 -43.69
C SER A 24 -28.89 -0.99 -43.54
N ALA A 25 -29.70 -1.83 -42.89
CA ALA A 25 -30.01 -3.22 -43.20
C ALA A 25 -28.86 -4.16 -43.64
N ALA A 26 -28.54 -5.11 -42.76
CA ALA A 26 -28.36 -6.50 -43.16
C ALA A 26 -28.71 -7.41 -41.96
N SER A 27 -29.86 -8.06 -42.11
CA SER A 27 -30.28 -9.26 -41.39
C SER A 27 -29.20 -10.34 -41.43
N THR A 28 -28.84 -10.87 -40.27
CA THR A 28 -28.43 -12.27 -40.17
C THR A 28 -28.91 -12.79 -38.83
N ASP A 29 -30.08 -13.41 -38.86
CA ASP A 29 -30.51 -14.37 -37.86
C ASP A 29 -29.41 -15.43 -37.73
N ARG A 30 -28.75 -15.45 -36.58
CA ARG A 30 -27.97 -16.60 -36.14
C ARG A 30 -28.32 -16.85 -34.69
N GLU A 31 -29.08 -17.93 -34.50
CA GLU A 31 -29.21 -18.66 -33.25
C GLU A 31 -27.84 -18.79 -32.58
N GLU A 32 -27.64 -18.08 -31.48
CA GLU A 32 -26.63 -18.43 -30.48
C GLU A 32 -27.37 -18.93 -29.25
N ALA A 33 -27.63 -20.24 -29.29
CA ALA A 33 -28.12 -21.00 -28.17
C ALA A 33 -27.09 -20.94 -27.02
N ALA A 34 -27.52 -20.34 -25.91
CA ALA A 34 -27.37 -20.86 -24.56
C ALA A 34 -26.01 -21.47 -24.18
N LEU A 35 -25.01 -20.65 -23.84
CA LEU A 35 -23.94 -21.04 -22.91
C LEU A 35 -23.37 -19.81 -22.20
N GLY A 36 -24.12 -19.30 -21.22
CA GLY A 36 -23.67 -18.20 -20.35
C GLY A 36 -24.23 -18.38 -18.95
N GLY A 37 -24.14 -19.60 -18.42
CA GLY A 37 -24.47 -19.89 -17.03
C GLY A 37 -23.55 -19.08 -16.13
N GLY A 38 -24.01 -17.88 -15.74
CA GLY A 38 -23.48 -17.14 -14.61
C GLY A 38 -23.72 -17.96 -13.35
N HIS A 39 -22.84 -18.93 -13.10
CA HIS A 39 -22.62 -19.46 -11.77
C HIS A 39 -22.10 -18.28 -10.95
N SER A 40 -23.06 -17.54 -10.38
CA SER A 40 -22.82 -16.81 -9.16
C SER A 40 -22.37 -17.86 -8.17
N GLU A 41 -21.06 -18.01 -8.01
CA GLU A 41 -20.45 -18.90 -7.04
C GLU A 41 -20.84 -18.36 -5.67
N GLN A 42 -22.04 -18.75 -5.23
CA GLN A 42 -22.56 -18.43 -3.92
C GLN A 42 -21.69 -19.21 -2.93
N VAL A 43 -20.65 -18.54 -2.43
CA VAL A 43 -19.85 -19.06 -1.33
C VAL A 43 -20.82 -19.41 -0.20
N PRO A 44 -20.81 -20.66 0.31
CA PRO A 44 -21.76 -21.09 1.32
C PRO A 44 -21.68 -20.17 2.54
N GLU A 45 -22.84 -19.72 3.03
CA GLU A 45 -22.98 -18.73 4.09
C GLU A 45 -22.15 -19.07 5.33
N GLN A 46 -22.08 -20.35 5.70
CA GLN A 46 -21.25 -20.88 6.79
C GLN A 46 -19.76 -20.54 6.64
N ALA A 47 -19.21 -20.72 5.44
CA ALA A 47 -17.78 -20.47 5.16
C ALA A 47 -17.42 -18.98 5.27
N SER A 48 -18.39 -18.10 4.99
CA SER A 48 -18.21 -16.65 5.14
C SER A 48 -18.16 -16.24 6.62
N VAL A 49 -18.99 -16.85 7.46
CA VAL A 49 -19.03 -16.63 8.92
C VAL A 49 -17.74 -17.12 9.57
N ASP A 50 -17.29 -18.33 9.20
CA ASP A 50 -16.04 -18.90 9.72
C ASP A 50 -14.83 -18.05 9.33
N ARG A 51 -14.79 -17.58 8.07
CA ARG A 51 -13.73 -16.67 7.60
C ARG A 51 -13.74 -15.35 8.38
N ARG A 52 -14.91 -14.75 8.60
CA ARG A 52 -15.04 -13.49 9.36
C ARG A 52 -14.53 -13.66 10.79
N ARG A 53 -14.91 -14.75 11.45
CA ARG A 53 -14.46 -15.08 12.80
C ARG A 53 -12.94 -15.25 12.88
N ALA A 54 -12.34 -15.97 11.93
CA ALA A 54 -10.90 -16.17 11.87
C ALA A 54 -10.12 -14.85 11.74
N ILE A 55 -10.64 -13.90 10.95
CA ILE A 55 -10.03 -12.56 10.80
C ILE A 55 -10.14 -11.76 12.11
N LEU A 56 -11.30 -11.78 12.80
CA LEU A 56 -11.44 -11.12 14.11
C LEU A 56 -10.44 -11.67 15.13
N GLU A 57 -10.34 -13.00 15.21
CA GLU A 57 -9.40 -13.65 16.12
C GLU A 57 -7.95 -13.26 15.83
N GLU A 58 -7.57 -13.17 14.56
CA GLU A 58 -6.24 -12.68 14.17
C GLU A 58 -6.02 -11.21 14.53
N MET A 59 -7.00 -10.34 14.27
CA MET A 59 -6.91 -8.92 14.60
C MET A 59 -6.74 -8.69 16.10
N TRP A 60 -7.47 -9.43 16.95
CA TRP A 60 -7.31 -9.39 18.40
C TRP A 60 -5.94 -9.89 18.84
N GLN A 61 -5.48 -11.02 18.30
CA GLN A 61 -4.15 -11.57 18.61
C GLN A 61 -3.04 -10.57 18.28
N ARG A 62 -3.14 -9.89 17.13
CA ARG A 62 -2.17 -8.89 16.67
C ARG A 62 -2.33 -7.53 17.37
N ARG A 63 -3.31 -7.38 18.27
CA ARG A 63 -3.65 -6.11 18.95
C ARG A 63 -3.98 -4.97 17.98
N ILE A 64 -4.60 -5.32 16.85
CA ILE A 64 -5.16 -4.33 15.91
C ILE A 64 -6.45 -3.79 16.48
N LEU A 65 -7.30 -4.68 16.99
CA LEU A 65 -8.58 -4.36 17.64
C LEU A 65 -8.51 -4.59 19.16
N PRO A 66 -9.25 -3.80 19.95
CA PRO A 66 -9.60 -4.12 21.33
C PRO A 66 -10.34 -5.48 21.43
N PRO A 67 -10.19 -6.22 22.55
CA PRO A 67 -10.73 -7.58 22.69
C PRO A 67 -12.26 -7.68 22.72
N ASP A 68 -12.95 -6.57 22.97
CA ASP A 68 -14.41 -6.42 23.00
C ASP A 68 -15.00 -5.93 21.67
N GLN A 69 -14.15 -5.54 20.72
CA GLN A 69 -14.59 -5.00 19.44
C GLN A 69 -14.83 -6.12 18.41
N GLY A 70 -16.10 -6.35 18.06
CA GLY A 70 -16.54 -7.39 17.09
C GLY A 70 -16.67 -6.93 15.63
N MET A 71 -16.32 -5.67 15.31
CA MET A 71 -16.37 -5.12 13.96
C MET A 71 -15.08 -4.36 13.65
N TRP A 72 -14.56 -4.49 12.44
CA TRP A 72 -13.39 -3.76 11.97
C TRP A 72 -13.78 -2.66 10.98
N SER A 73 -13.01 -1.58 10.96
CA SER A 73 -13.09 -0.57 9.91
C SER A 73 -12.32 -1.02 8.66
N PRO A 74 -12.55 -0.39 7.49
CA PRO A 74 -11.71 -0.62 6.32
C PRO A 74 -10.22 -0.38 6.59
N SER A 75 -9.88 0.64 7.39
CA SER A 75 -8.49 0.92 7.79
C SER A 75 -7.85 -0.18 8.64
N ASP A 76 -8.62 -0.83 9.52
CA ASP A 76 -8.12 -1.96 10.32
C ASP A 76 -7.83 -3.16 9.42
N TYR A 77 -8.67 -3.36 8.39
CA TYR A 77 -8.48 -4.40 7.39
C TYR A 77 -7.24 -4.14 6.52
N GLU A 78 -7.03 -2.91 6.06
CA GLU A 78 -5.80 -2.54 5.35
C GLU A 78 -4.55 -2.75 6.22
N LEU A 79 -4.64 -2.48 7.53
CA LEU A 79 -3.53 -2.66 8.45
C LEU A 79 -3.17 -4.14 8.62
N ILE A 80 -4.14 -5.04 8.79
CA ILE A 80 -3.83 -6.47 8.91
C ILE A 80 -3.18 -7.01 7.62
N GLU A 81 -3.62 -6.56 6.44
CA GLU A 81 -3.02 -6.95 5.16
C GLU A 81 -1.56 -6.46 5.06
N LYS A 82 -1.29 -5.20 5.43
CA LYS A 82 0.07 -4.66 5.47
C LYS A 82 0.97 -5.42 6.44
N ILE A 83 0.44 -5.79 7.61
CA ILE A 83 1.17 -6.59 8.61
C ILE A 83 1.50 -7.97 8.05
N ARG A 84 0.53 -8.66 7.42
CA ARG A 84 0.74 -9.98 6.80
C ARG A 84 1.81 -9.94 5.72
N LEU A 85 1.76 -8.94 4.84
CA LEU A 85 2.74 -8.77 3.76
C LEU A 85 4.16 -8.51 4.29
N ALA A 86 4.29 -7.75 5.38
CA ALA A 86 5.58 -7.40 5.96
C ALA A 86 6.12 -8.44 6.97
N GLU A 87 5.34 -9.48 7.31
CA GLU A 87 5.57 -10.32 8.48
C GLU A 87 6.95 -10.99 8.47
N VAL A 88 7.33 -11.62 7.36
CA VAL A 88 8.61 -12.32 7.22
C VAL A 88 9.79 -11.35 7.37
N ASP A 89 9.80 -10.29 6.57
CA ASP A 89 10.86 -9.26 6.60
C ASP A 89 10.99 -8.61 7.98
N ALA A 90 9.85 -8.34 8.62
CA ALA A 90 9.80 -7.68 9.92
C ALA A 90 10.35 -8.56 11.03
N LEU A 91 9.94 -9.84 11.08
CA LEU A 91 10.45 -10.78 12.06
C LEU A 91 11.96 -10.96 11.94
N ASP A 92 12.48 -11.07 10.72
CA ASP A 92 13.91 -11.21 10.46
C ASP A 92 14.69 -9.95 10.86
N LEU A 93 14.19 -8.77 10.49
CA LEU A 93 14.84 -7.50 10.83
C LEU A 93 14.87 -7.28 12.35
N LEU A 94 13.73 -7.46 13.03
CA LEU A 94 13.62 -7.26 14.47
C LEU A 94 14.50 -8.26 15.24
N LYS A 95 14.51 -9.54 14.82
CA LYS A 95 15.38 -10.56 15.44
C LYS A 95 16.84 -10.18 15.31
N ARG A 96 17.29 -9.76 14.13
CA ARG A 96 18.69 -9.36 13.88
C ARG A 96 19.09 -8.11 14.67
N LYS A 97 18.20 -7.11 14.76
CA LYS A 97 18.49 -5.82 15.42
C LYS A 97 18.42 -5.88 16.94
N PHE A 98 17.52 -6.71 17.51
CA PHE A 98 17.24 -6.72 18.94
C PHE A 98 17.49 -8.07 19.62
N GLY A 99 17.94 -9.09 18.89
CA GLY A 99 18.24 -10.42 19.43
C GLY A 99 17.00 -11.24 19.80
N GLY A 100 15.79 -10.79 19.46
CA GLY A 100 14.55 -11.48 19.82
C GLY A 100 13.28 -10.84 19.26
N TYR A 101 12.15 -11.41 19.65
CA TYR A 101 10.82 -11.06 19.10
C TYR A 101 9.91 -10.33 20.09
N ARG A 102 10.24 -10.29 21.38
CA ARG A 102 9.42 -9.65 22.41
C ARG A 102 9.79 -8.17 22.54
N PRO A 103 8.81 -7.26 22.71
CA PRO A 103 7.36 -7.48 22.85
C PRO A 103 6.57 -7.53 21.51
N TRP A 104 7.25 -7.50 20.37
CA TRP A 104 6.68 -7.22 19.04
C TRP A 104 5.86 -8.34 18.40
N VAL A 105 5.80 -9.52 19.02
CA VAL A 105 5.18 -10.71 18.47
C VAL A 105 4.20 -11.32 19.46
N ALA A 106 3.01 -11.63 18.97
CA ALA A 106 1.99 -12.38 19.68
C ALA A 106 2.21 -13.88 19.49
N LYS A 107 2.08 -14.62 20.60
CA LYS A 107 1.92 -16.07 20.54
C LYS A 107 0.44 -16.38 20.27
N PRO A 108 0.13 -17.48 19.57
CA PRO A 108 -1.24 -17.98 19.50
C PRO A 108 -1.81 -18.12 20.91
N ARG A 109 -3.07 -17.73 21.11
CA ARG A 109 -3.77 -17.91 22.39
C ARG A 109 -3.91 -19.42 22.65
N ALA A 110 -3.82 -19.85 23.92
CA ALA A 110 -4.11 -21.23 24.27
C ALA A 110 -5.53 -21.60 23.82
N GLY A 111 -5.66 -22.65 22.98
CA GLY A 111 -6.91 -23.05 22.35
C GLY A 111 -7.19 -22.43 20.97
N GLY A 112 -6.34 -21.50 20.49
CA GLY A 112 -6.34 -21.04 19.10
C GLY A 112 -5.53 -21.97 18.18
N LEU A 113 -5.61 -21.75 16.87
CA LEU A 113 -4.83 -22.51 15.90
C LEU A 113 -3.33 -22.46 16.24
N PRO A 114 -2.64 -23.62 16.42
CA PRO A 114 -1.21 -23.65 16.59
C PRO A 114 -0.56 -22.99 15.36
N GLY A 115 0.35 -22.05 15.58
CA GLY A 115 0.89 -21.25 14.50
C GLY A 115 2.20 -20.59 14.85
N ALA A 116 2.91 -20.19 13.79
CA ALA A 116 4.12 -19.40 13.91
C ALA A 116 3.85 -18.09 14.70
N PRO A 117 4.88 -17.55 15.38
CA PRO A 117 4.82 -16.21 15.96
C PRO A 117 4.24 -15.18 14.98
N ARG A 118 3.23 -14.41 15.41
CA ARG A 118 2.58 -13.38 14.59
C ARG A 118 3.02 -11.98 15.00
N LEU A 119 3.40 -11.15 14.04
CA LEU A 119 3.72 -9.74 14.23
C LEU A 119 2.51 -8.97 14.74
N THR A 120 2.69 -8.26 15.84
CA THR A 120 1.67 -7.36 16.40
C THR A 120 1.67 -6.01 15.71
N LYS A 121 0.64 -5.20 15.93
CA LYS A 121 0.61 -3.78 15.51
C LYS A 121 1.85 -3.02 16.01
N GLU A 122 2.16 -3.13 17.30
CA GLU A 122 3.35 -2.51 17.91
C GLU A 122 4.65 -2.99 17.25
N GLY A 123 4.71 -4.28 16.92
CA GLY A 123 5.84 -4.88 16.22
C GLY A 123 6.01 -4.34 14.80
N TYR A 124 4.90 -4.19 14.08
CA TYR A 124 4.90 -3.61 12.74
C TYR A 124 5.31 -2.13 12.76
N GLU A 125 4.82 -1.35 13.71
CA GLU A 125 5.23 0.05 13.90
C GLU A 125 6.73 0.14 14.21
N LYS A 126 7.24 -0.72 15.10
CA LYS A 126 8.68 -0.77 15.41
C LYS A 126 9.51 -1.19 14.19
N TYR A 127 9.03 -2.16 13.42
CA TYR A 127 9.65 -2.58 12.18
C TYR A 127 9.76 -1.41 11.19
N LEU A 128 8.66 -0.70 10.93
CA LEU A 128 8.65 0.46 10.04
C LEU A 128 9.60 1.55 10.52
N PHE A 129 9.65 1.81 11.83
CA PHE A 129 10.58 2.77 12.41
C PHE A 129 12.03 2.41 12.09
N VAL A 130 12.45 1.18 12.40
CA VAL A 130 13.83 0.71 12.15
C VAL A 130 14.14 0.67 10.65
N LEU A 131 13.20 0.20 9.84
CA LEU A 131 13.34 0.17 8.39
C LEU A 131 13.54 1.57 7.81
N SER A 132 12.79 2.56 8.33
CA SER A 132 12.91 3.95 7.90
C SER A 132 14.28 4.53 8.23
N GLN A 133 14.79 4.28 9.44
CA GLN A 133 16.13 4.72 9.83
C GLN A 133 17.20 4.10 8.92
N ASP A 134 17.18 2.77 8.74
CA ASP A 134 18.14 2.10 7.88
C ASP A 134 18.05 2.58 6.41
N ALA A 135 16.85 2.92 5.93
CA ALA A 135 16.65 3.44 4.58
C ALA A 135 17.17 4.87 4.42
N ILE A 136 16.97 5.74 5.41
CA ILE A 136 17.51 7.10 5.43
C ILE A 136 19.04 7.02 5.33
N GLU A 137 19.68 6.27 6.23
CA GLU A 137 21.14 6.08 6.23
C GLU A 137 21.64 5.55 4.88
N PHE A 138 20.90 4.61 4.28
CA PHE A 138 21.24 4.08 2.96
C PHE A 138 21.16 5.15 1.87
N PHE A 139 20.08 5.92 1.77
CA PHE A 139 19.95 6.95 0.75
C PHE A 139 20.97 8.08 0.93
N GLU A 140 21.28 8.46 2.17
CA GLU A 140 22.35 9.42 2.48
C GLU A 140 23.72 8.90 2.02
N SER A 141 24.02 7.61 2.26
CA SER A 141 25.26 6.98 1.78
C SER A 141 25.39 6.95 0.25
N LYS A 142 24.28 7.15 -0.47
CA LYS A 142 24.22 7.25 -1.94
C LYS A 142 24.23 8.69 -2.45
N GLY A 143 24.43 9.67 -1.58
CA GLY A 143 24.58 11.08 -1.94
C GLY A 143 23.32 11.91 -1.82
N ALA A 144 22.19 11.34 -1.36
CA ALA A 144 21.01 12.15 -1.08
C ALA A 144 21.28 13.02 0.17
N ASP A 145 21.13 14.34 0.06
CA ASP A 145 21.23 15.23 1.23
C ASP A 145 20.16 14.90 2.27
N ALA A 146 20.49 14.98 3.56
CA ALA A 146 19.60 14.64 4.67
C ALA A 146 18.26 15.39 4.63
N LYS A 147 18.26 16.65 4.14
CA LYS A 147 17.02 17.44 4.00
C LYS A 147 16.16 16.99 2.81
N CYS A 148 16.79 16.39 1.80
CA CYS A 148 16.16 15.93 0.58
C CYS A 148 15.66 14.48 0.65
N VAL A 149 16.21 13.65 1.55
CA VAL A 149 15.83 12.22 1.71
C VAL A 149 14.32 12.05 1.87
N PHE A 150 13.67 12.87 2.70
CA PHE A 150 12.23 12.78 2.95
C PHE A 150 11.35 13.20 1.75
N LYS A 151 11.95 13.81 0.73
CA LYS A 151 11.29 14.26 -0.49
C LYS A 151 11.66 13.43 -1.71
N LEU A 152 12.44 12.35 -1.52
CA LEU A 152 12.78 11.43 -2.59
C LEU A 152 11.52 10.76 -3.15
N LYS A 153 11.55 10.55 -4.45
CA LYS A 153 10.49 9.88 -5.20
C LYS A 153 11.05 8.72 -5.99
N ASP A 154 10.24 7.71 -6.25
CA ASP A 154 10.58 6.69 -7.23
C ASP A 154 10.52 7.25 -8.66
N MET A 155 10.77 6.39 -9.65
CA MET A 155 10.74 6.79 -11.06
C MET A 155 9.33 7.21 -11.53
N ASP A 156 8.28 6.68 -10.90
CA ASP A 156 6.88 6.98 -11.15
C ASP A 156 6.40 8.25 -10.41
N GLY A 157 7.28 8.87 -9.62
CA GLY A 157 6.98 10.10 -8.87
C GLY A 157 6.30 9.87 -7.51
N LYS A 158 6.18 8.63 -7.04
CA LYS A 158 5.64 8.31 -5.73
C LYS A 158 6.67 8.55 -4.64
N ALA A 159 6.24 9.12 -3.52
CA ALA A 159 7.14 9.44 -2.43
C ALA A 159 7.67 8.18 -1.73
N LEU A 160 8.98 8.13 -1.48
CA LEU A 160 9.62 7.02 -0.75
C LEU A 160 9.39 7.12 0.76
N PHE A 161 9.17 8.33 1.27
CA PHE A 161 8.85 8.61 2.66
C PHE A 161 7.56 9.41 2.75
N ASN A 162 6.80 9.19 3.81
CA ASN A 162 5.62 10.00 4.11
C ASN A 162 6.02 11.29 4.88
N GLY A 163 5.06 12.18 5.08
CA GLY A 163 5.29 13.43 5.82
C GLY A 163 5.67 13.26 7.30
N ARG A 164 5.62 12.05 7.85
CA ARG A 164 6.06 11.71 9.22
C ARG A 164 7.48 11.15 9.24
N GLY A 165 8.17 11.12 8.09
CA GLY A 165 9.51 10.54 7.98
C GLY A 165 9.55 9.01 8.03
N SER A 166 8.40 8.34 7.92
CA SER A 166 8.36 6.88 7.79
C SER A 166 8.38 6.48 6.32
N ILE A 167 9.07 5.39 6.03
CA ILE A 167 9.14 4.82 4.69
C ILE A 167 7.74 4.37 4.23
N THR A 168 7.40 4.68 2.98
CA THR A 168 6.17 4.21 2.34
C THR A 168 6.34 2.78 1.85
N GLU A 169 5.25 2.14 1.41
CA GLU A 169 5.36 0.80 0.81
C GLU A 169 6.24 0.81 -0.46
N ASP A 170 6.06 1.81 -1.31
CA ASP A 170 6.89 2.01 -2.51
C ASP A 170 8.34 2.32 -2.13
N GLY A 171 8.57 3.14 -1.10
CA GLY A 171 9.89 3.35 -0.51
C GLY A 171 10.56 2.07 -0.04
N ALA A 172 9.83 1.23 0.69
CA ALA A 172 10.34 -0.05 1.18
C ALA A 172 10.67 -1.01 0.03
N ARG A 173 9.86 -1.00 -1.03
CA ARG A 173 10.10 -1.75 -2.27
C ARG A 173 11.40 -1.30 -2.94
N VAL A 174 11.59 0.02 -3.10
CA VAL A 174 12.82 0.59 -3.69
C VAL A 174 14.04 0.23 -2.85
N TYR A 175 13.96 0.45 -1.54
CA TYR A 175 15.04 0.19 -0.60
C TYR A 175 15.45 -1.30 -0.57
N ARG A 176 14.49 -2.24 -0.53
CA ARG A 176 14.79 -3.68 -0.57
C ARG A 176 15.51 -4.07 -1.86
N ARG A 177 15.04 -3.59 -3.02
CA ARG A 177 15.70 -3.83 -4.31
C ARG A 177 17.11 -3.25 -4.31
N ALA A 178 17.27 -2.05 -3.75
CA ALA A 178 18.57 -1.41 -3.66
C ALA A 178 19.55 -2.19 -2.77
N LYS A 179 19.09 -2.75 -1.64
CA LYS A 179 19.90 -3.63 -0.77
C LYS A 179 20.29 -4.95 -1.42
N LEU A 180 19.50 -5.44 -2.37
CA LEU A 180 19.86 -6.61 -3.19
C LEU A 180 20.81 -6.26 -4.34
N ASN A 181 21.35 -5.03 -4.39
CA ASN A 181 22.17 -4.50 -5.48
C ASN A 181 21.50 -4.60 -6.86
N LEU A 182 20.16 -4.62 -6.90
CA LEU A 182 19.42 -4.53 -8.15
C LEU A 182 19.52 -3.11 -8.69
N GLU A 183 19.48 -2.99 -10.02
CA GLU A 183 19.44 -1.70 -10.67
C GLU A 183 18.10 -1.02 -10.38
N ILE A 184 18.19 0.09 -9.66
CA ILE A 184 17.04 0.90 -9.30
C ILE A 184 17.48 2.35 -9.15
N PHE A 185 16.58 3.24 -9.56
CA PHE A 185 16.79 4.67 -9.58
C PHE A 185 15.69 5.39 -8.80
N TRP A 186 16.02 6.55 -8.28
CA TRP A 186 15.09 7.44 -7.59
C TRP A 186 15.43 8.90 -7.89
N LYS A 187 14.44 9.77 -7.74
CA LYS A 187 14.50 11.19 -8.08
C LYS A 187 14.55 12.03 -6.82
N ALA A 188 15.48 12.97 -6.79
CA ALA A 188 15.49 14.05 -5.82
C ALA A 188 14.50 15.17 -6.22
N PRO A 189 14.20 16.11 -5.30
CA PRO A 189 13.22 17.18 -5.55
C PRO A 189 13.62 18.15 -6.66
N ASP A 190 14.92 18.30 -6.90
CA ASP A 190 15.52 19.08 -7.99
C ASP A 190 15.50 18.34 -9.34
N GLY A 191 15.04 17.09 -9.37
CA GLY A 191 15.03 16.24 -10.55
C GLY A 191 16.31 15.45 -10.77
N GLU A 192 17.31 15.58 -9.90
CA GLU A 192 18.52 14.79 -9.99
C GLU A 192 18.21 13.30 -9.79
N LEU A 193 18.83 12.46 -10.61
CA LEU A 193 18.67 11.01 -10.58
C LEU A 193 19.78 10.38 -9.75
N TYR A 194 19.37 9.57 -8.80
CA TYR A 194 20.24 8.75 -7.96
C TYR A 194 19.93 7.28 -8.23
N GLY A 195 20.86 6.39 -7.90
CA GLY A 195 20.64 4.96 -8.08
C GLY A 195 21.70 4.11 -7.40
N THR A 196 21.49 2.80 -7.44
CA THR A 196 22.51 1.82 -7.01
C THR A 196 23.74 1.82 -7.92
N ARG A 197 23.55 2.22 -9.18
CA ARG A 197 24.59 2.43 -10.19
C ARG A 197 24.53 3.86 -10.71
N ARG A 198 25.57 4.28 -11.42
CA ARG A 198 25.58 5.56 -12.14
C ARG A 198 24.39 5.58 -13.11
N PRO A 199 23.48 6.58 -13.04
CA PRO A 199 22.36 6.67 -13.95
C PRO A 199 22.82 6.78 -15.40
N PRO A 200 22.05 6.22 -16.36
CA PRO A 200 22.27 6.49 -17.77
C PRO A 200 22.10 8.00 -18.02
N ARG A 201 23.04 8.57 -18.79
CA ARG A 201 23.01 9.99 -19.20
C ARG A 201 22.05 10.21 -20.34
#